data_AF-A0A2V6TC70-F1
#
_entry.id   AF-A0A2V6TC70-F1
#
_cell.length_a   1.000
_cell.length_b   1.000
_cell.length_c   1.000
_cell.angle_alpha   90.00
_cell.angle_beta   90.00
_cell.angle_gamma   90.00
#
_symmetry.space_group_name_H-M   'P 1'
#
loop_
_entity.id
_entity.type
_entity.pdbx_description
1 polymer ?
#
loop_
_entity_poly.entity_id
_entity_poly.type
_entity_poly.pdbx_seq_one_letter_code
_entity_poly.pdbx_strand_id
1 'polypeptide(L)'
;MSRATRVGGLTLGCLLGALLIGPPSSFAQVFLASKPEPEFSVGSLFIVAGITRALGPTPIDVQWSLVFPAKRSSANIAQDLYLLWPDAVTSPAPEGRPDPDLDRMIAGDAMTIVRSGRVPLGSRRVDHTGRSSPEPMGDGAPFVTFVRRTNSGGLSNPGTVIRIPWHEWLGDPTRMATLLR
;
A
#
# COMPACT_ATOMS: atom_id res chain seq x y z
N MET A 1 -67.01 -8.92 -16.26
CA MET A 1 -66.34 -8.82 -14.94
C MET A 1 -64.87 -9.19 -15.14
N SER A 2 -63.95 -8.23 -15.12
CA SER A 2 -62.52 -8.49 -15.31
C SER A 2 -61.73 -7.82 -14.18
N ARG A 3 -60.99 -8.61 -13.40
CA ARG A 3 -60.13 -8.15 -12.30
C ARG A 3 -58.78 -7.72 -12.87
N ALA A 4 -58.38 -6.49 -12.56
CA ALA A 4 -57.09 -5.94 -12.91
C ALA A 4 -55.97 -6.55 -12.04
N THR A 5 -54.90 -7.02 -12.69
CA THR A 5 -53.67 -7.45 -12.03
C THR A 5 -52.62 -6.33 -12.16
N ARG A 6 -52.34 -5.61 -11.07
CA ARG A 6 -51.19 -4.70 -10.97
C ARG A 6 -49.93 -5.51 -10.68
N VAL A 7 -49.02 -5.61 -11.65
CA VAL A 7 -47.64 -6.05 -11.44
C VAL A 7 -46.75 -5.10 -12.24
N GLY A 8 -46.23 -4.05 -11.60
CA GLY A 8 -45.41 -3.06 -12.32
C GLY A 8 -44.63 -2.06 -11.47
N GLY A 9 -44.58 -2.23 -10.15
CA GLY A 9 -43.88 -1.28 -9.27
C GLY A 9 -42.57 -1.80 -8.67
N LEU A 10 -42.40 -3.12 -8.57
CA LEU A 10 -41.34 -3.69 -7.72
C LEU A 10 -40.00 -3.87 -8.44
N THR A 11 -40.00 -4.03 -9.76
CA THR A 11 -38.78 -4.25 -10.56
C THR A 11 -37.97 -2.98 -10.80
N LEU A 12 -38.62 -1.82 -10.90
CA LEU A 12 -37.93 -0.54 -11.12
C LEU A 12 -37.21 -0.03 -9.87
N GLY A 13 -37.77 -0.28 -8.68
CA GLY A 13 -37.18 0.10 -7.39
C GLY A 13 -35.88 -0.67 -7.09
N CYS A 14 -35.80 -1.96 -7.44
CA CYS A 14 -34.60 -2.76 -7.24
C CYS A 14 -33.44 -2.34 -8.16
N LEU A 15 -33.73 -1.91 -9.39
CA LEU A 15 -32.73 -1.43 -10.34
C LEU A 15 -32.15 -0.06 -9.93
N LEU A 16 -32.98 0.84 -9.39
CA LEU A 16 -32.52 2.11 -8.84
C LEU A 16 -31.68 1.91 -7.55
N GLY A 17 -32.09 0.97 -6.70
CA GLY A 17 -31.36 0.61 -5.49
C GLY A 17 -29.97 0.01 -5.77
N ALA A 18 -29.85 -0.84 -6.80
CA ALA A 18 -28.57 -1.41 -7.20
C ALA A 18 -27.60 -0.37 -7.80
N LEU A 19 -28.12 0.69 -8.46
CA LEU A 19 -27.30 1.77 -9.03
C LEU A 19 -26.74 2.73 -7.95
N LEU A 20 -27.38 2.80 -6.78
CA LEU A 20 -26.92 3.60 -5.64
C LEU A 20 -25.82 2.90 -4.81
N ILE A 21 -25.61 1.59 -5.03
CA ILE A 21 -24.47 0.87 -4.47
C ILE A 21 -23.28 1.15 -5.39
N GLY A 22 -22.62 2.29 -5.17
CA GLY A 22 -21.30 2.54 -5.76
C GLY A 22 -20.36 1.36 -5.47
N PRO A 23 -19.35 1.09 -6.33
CA PRO A 23 -18.41 0.01 -6.07
C PRO A 23 -17.87 0.19 -4.65
N PRO A 24 -17.87 -0.86 -3.81
CA PRO A 24 -17.32 -0.74 -2.47
C PRO A 24 -15.89 -0.24 -2.60
N SER A 25 -15.52 0.73 -1.77
CA SER A 25 -14.15 1.21 -1.64
C SER A 25 -13.25 0.02 -1.29
N SER A 26 -12.67 -0.61 -2.31
CA SER A 26 -11.74 -1.70 -2.12
C SER A 26 -10.40 -1.07 -1.75
N PHE A 27 -10.07 -1.10 -0.45
CA PHE A 27 -8.74 -0.75 0.02
C PHE A 27 -7.81 -1.92 -0.29
N ALA A 28 -7.17 -1.90 -1.45
CA ALA A 28 -6.18 -2.89 -1.84
C ALA A 28 -4.78 -2.38 -1.50
N GLN A 29 -3.94 -3.27 -0.94
CA GLN A 29 -2.50 -3.06 -0.85
C GLN A 29 -1.85 -3.84 -1.97
N VAL A 30 -1.09 -3.16 -2.83
CA VAL A 30 -0.50 -3.77 -4.02
C VAL A 30 1.01 -3.64 -3.95
N PHE A 31 1.71 -4.77 -4.01
CA PHE A 31 3.14 -4.81 -4.24
C PHE A 31 3.40 -4.88 -5.74
N LEU A 32 4.21 -3.94 -6.23
CA LEU A 32 4.63 -3.85 -7.62
C LEU A 32 6.15 -4.02 -7.67
N ALA A 33 6.62 -4.83 -8.62
CA ALA A 33 8.04 -4.94 -8.90
C ALA A 33 8.47 -3.85 -9.90
N SER A 34 9.70 -3.35 -9.78
CA SER A 34 10.24 -2.35 -10.72
C SER A 34 10.52 -2.91 -12.12
N LYS A 35 10.68 -4.23 -12.26
CA LYS A 35 10.85 -4.93 -13.54
C LYS A 35 9.63 -5.82 -13.82
N PRO A 36 9.24 -5.99 -15.09
CA PRO A 36 8.21 -6.96 -15.47
C PRO A 36 8.65 -8.39 -15.13
N GLU A 37 7.68 -9.27 -14.93
CA GLU A 37 7.89 -10.70 -14.64
C GLU A 37 8.93 -10.93 -13.52
N PRO A 38 8.70 -10.41 -12.30
CA PRO A 38 9.65 -10.60 -11.21
C PRO A 38 9.83 -12.10 -10.93
N GLU A 39 11.09 -12.57 -10.96
CA GLU A 39 11.43 -13.94 -10.55
C GLU A 39 11.38 -14.12 -9.01
N PHE A 40 10.49 -13.42 -8.32
CA PHE A 40 10.19 -13.58 -6.90
C PHE A 40 8.71 -13.33 -6.64
N SER A 41 8.22 -13.77 -5.48
CA SER A 41 6.86 -13.47 -5.02
C SER A 41 6.90 -12.86 -3.62
N VAL A 42 5.86 -12.09 -3.26
CA VAL A 42 5.66 -11.70 -1.87
C VAL A 42 5.21 -12.93 -1.10
N GLY A 43 5.96 -13.27 -0.05
CA GLY A 43 5.66 -14.38 0.84
C GLY A 43 4.63 -14.00 1.90
N SER A 44 4.93 -14.35 3.14
CA SER A 44 4.08 -13.98 4.28
C SER A 44 3.96 -12.46 4.37
N LEU A 45 2.72 -11.96 4.41
CA LEU A 45 2.39 -10.55 4.58
C LEU A 45 1.54 -10.39 5.85
N PHE A 46 2.00 -9.52 6.76
CA PHE A 46 1.29 -9.18 7.99
C PHE A 46 1.05 -7.68 8.04
N ILE A 47 -0.17 -7.30 8.42
CA ILE A 47 -0.57 -5.93 8.68
C ILE A 47 -0.96 -5.88 10.15
N VAL A 48 -0.20 -5.15 10.96
CA VAL A 48 -0.40 -5.07 12.40
C VAL A 48 -0.85 -3.68 12.76
N ALA A 49 -2.13 -3.55 13.16
CA ALA A 49 -2.68 -2.28 13.62
C ALA A 49 -2.52 -2.17 15.15
N GLY A 50 -1.86 -1.12 15.61
CA GLY A 50 -1.78 -0.78 17.03
C GLY A 50 -3.06 -0.09 17.48
N ILE A 51 -4.05 -0.86 17.93
CA ILE A 51 -5.32 -0.31 18.42
C ILE A 51 -5.07 0.34 19.78
N THR A 52 -5.08 1.67 19.82
CA THR A 52 -5.01 2.44 21.07
C THR A 52 -6.37 3.08 21.37
N ARG A 53 -6.59 3.47 22.63
CA ARG A 53 -7.79 4.24 23.02
C ARG A 53 -7.71 5.72 22.63
N ALA A 54 -6.57 6.16 22.09
CA ALA A 54 -6.38 7.55 21.70
C ALA A 54 -7.17 7.86 20.42
N LEU A 55 -7.77 9.05 20.38
CA LEU A 55 -8.38 9.58 19.17
C LEU A 55 -7.26 10.07 18.25
N GLY A 56 -6.94 9.29 17.21
CA GLY A 56 -5.88 9.62 16.25
C GLY A 56 -5.68 8.53 15.21
N PRO A 57 -4.79 8.75 14.22
CA PRO A 57 -4.43 7.74 13.25
C PRO A 57 -3.97 6.45 13.94
N THR A 58 -4.47 5.31 13.47
CA THR A 58 -4.03 4.00 13.98
C THR A 58 -2.63 3.70 13.42
N PRO A 59 -1.60 3.50 14.26
CA PRO A 59 -0.29 3.04 13.77
C PRO A 59 -0.45 1.67 13.11
N ILE A 60 0.15 1.52 11.93
CA ILE A 60 0.09 0.28 11.17
C ILE A 60 1.50 -0.11 10.77
N ASP A 61 1.93 -1.27 11.22
CA ASP A 61 3.14 -1.92 10.74
C ASP A 61 2.80 -2.85 9.59
N VAL A 62 3.57 -2.76 8.50
CA VAL A 62 3.46 -3.69 7.36
C VAL A 62 4.73 -4.54 7.34
N GLN A 63 4.57 -5.85 7.45
CA GLN A 63 5.69 -6.79 7.49
C GLN A 63 5.56 -7.81 6.37
N TRP A 64 6.63 -8.05 5.63
CA TRP A 64 6.60 -9.03 4.54
C TRP A 64 7.95 -9.73 4.34
N SER A 65 7.93 -10.88 3.68
CA SER A 65 9.11 -11.55 3.15
C SER A 65 9.02 -11.70 1.63
N LEU A 66 10.16 -11.94 0.98
CA LEU A 66 10.21 -12.31 -0.43
C LEU A 66 10.55 -13.79 -0.56
N VAL A 67 9.92 -14.45 -1.53
CA VAL A 67 10.15 -15.85 -1.85
C VAL A 67 10.83 -15.93 -3.21
N PHE A 68 11.98 -16.60 -3.25
CA PHE A 68 12.78 -16.78 -4.45
C PHE A 68 12.75 -18.26 -4.89
N PRO A 69 12.78 -18.55 -6.20
CA PRO A 69 12.97 -19.90 -6.70
C PRO A 69 14.31 -20.50 -6.22
N ALA A 70 14.30 -21.77 -5.82
CA ALA A 70 15.44 -22.46 -5.18
C ALA A 70 16.76 -22.49 -5.99
N LYS A 71 16.73 -22.18 -7.28
CA LYS A 71 17.90 -22.23 -8.19
C LYS A 71 18.41 -20.85 -8.62
N ARG A 72 17.92 -19.76 -8.01
CA ARG A 72 18.30 -18.39 -8.40
C ARG A 72 18.86 -17.63 -7.20
N SER A 73 19.94 -16.89 -7.45
CA SER A 73 20.50 -15.96 -6.47
C SER A 73 19.65 -14.69 -6.43
N SER A 74 19.33 -14.22 -5.22
CA SER A 74 18.65 -12.94 -4.99
C SER A 74 19.41 -11.75 -5.60
N ALA A 75 20.75 -11.85 -5.70
CA ALA A 75 21.57 -10.82 -6.34
C ALA A 75 21.22 -10.61 -7.82
N ASN A 76 20.82 -11.66 -8.54
CA ASN A 76 20.44 -11.58 -9.95
C ASN A 76 19.01 -11.04 -10.15
N ILE A 77 18.22 -11.02 -9.08
CA ILE A 77 16.80 -10.63 -9.07
C ILE A 77 16.63 -9.21 -8.50
N ALA A 78 17.72 -8.63 -7.98
CA ALA A 78 17.80 -7.33 -7.34
C ALA A 78 17.04 -6.24 -8.10
N GLN A 79 16.02 -5.69 -7.44
CA GLN A 79 15.15 -4.66 -7.98
C GLN A 79 14.31 -4.03 -6.86
N ASP A 80 13.97 -2.77 -7.02
CA ASP A 80 13.09 -2.08 -6.06
C ASP A 80 11.68 -2.66 -6.10
N LEU A 81 11.00 -2.60 -4.95
CA LEU A 81 9.58 -2.90 -4.81
C LEU A 81 8.82 -1.60 -4.54
N TYR A 82 7.57 -1.54 -4.97
CA TYR A 82 6.67 -0.44 -4.63
C TYR A 82 5.45 -0.99 -3.92
N LEU A 83 5.06 -0.34 -2.83
CA LEU A 83 3.80 -0.59 -2.14
C LEU A 83 2.84 0.55 -2.45
N LEU A 84 1.71 0.23 -3.07
CA LEU A 84 0.57 1.13 -3.15
C LEU A 84 -0.26 0.98 -1.87
N TRP A 85 -0.22 2.02 -1.04
CA TRP A 85 -0.96 2.13 0.20
C TRP A 85 -2.24 2.94 -0.02
N PRO A 86 -3.41 2.50 0.48
CA PRO A 86 -4.70 3.02 0.05
C PRO A 86 -5.17 4.26 0.82
N ASP A 87 -4.26 4.94 1.53
CA ASP A 87 -4.54 6.15 2.31
C ASP A 87 -3.29 7.06 2.37
N ALA A 88 -3.39 8.20 3.03
CA ALA A 88 -2.25 9.05 3.34
C ALA A 88 -1.31 8.40 4.38
N VAL A 89 0.00 8.58 4.19
CA VAL A 89 0.98 8.33 5.26
C VAL A 89 0.95 9.50 6.24
N THR A 90 0.69 9.20 7.51
CA THR A 90 0.82 10.14 8.63
C THR A 90 1.97 9.70 9.53
N SER A 91 3.19 10.17 9.28
CA SER A 91 4.30 9.95 10.21
C SER A 91 4.38 11.11 11.22
N PRO A 92 4.53 10.84 12.54
CA PRO A 92 4.66 11.86 13.58
C PRO A 92 6.06 12.49 13.69
N ALA A 93 7.08 11.93 13.01
CA ALA A 93 8.45 12.46 12.99
C ALA A 93 8.68 13.33 11.73
N PRO A 94 9.63 14.30 11.75
CA PRO A 94 9.94 15.06 10.54
C PRO A 94 10.32 14.08 9.43
N GLU A 95 9.61 14.19 8.31
CA GLU A 95 9.79 13.33 7.17
C GLU A 95 11.26 13.34 6.74
N GLY A 96 11.87 12.15 6.65
CA GLY A 96 13.18 12.03 6.03
C GLY A 96 13.15 12.64 4.63
N ARG A 97 14.30 13.14 4.16
CA ARG A 97 14.39 13.91 2.91
C ARG A 97 13.61 13.20 1.77
N PRO A 98 12.65 13.89 1.12
CA PRO A 98 11.91 13.34 -0.01
C PRO A 98 12.82 12.85 -1.13
N ASP A 99 12.26 12.02 -2.00
CA ASP A 99 12.98 11.46 -3.13
C ASP A 99 12.48 12.10 -4.44
N PRO A 100 13.27 13.00 -5.07
CA PRO A 100 12.80 13.75 -6.23
C PRO A 100 12.60 12.87 -7.46
N ASP A 101 13.20 11.68 -7.54
CA ASP A 101 12.91 10.72 -8.60
C ASP A 101 11.52 10.10 -8.42
N LEU A 102 11.14 9.80 -7.18
CA LEU A 102 9.81 9.27 -6.87
C LEU A 102 8.73 10.33 -7.11
N ASP A 103 8.99 11.58 -6.73
CA ASP A 103 8.09 12.70 -7.02
C ASP A 103 7.87 12.83 -8.54
N ARG A 104 8.95 12.79 -9.33
CA ARG A 104 8.85 12.84 -10.80
C ARG A 104 8.09 11.64 -11.40
N MET A 105 8.24 10.45 -10.82
CA MET A 105 7.53 9.25 -11.28
C MET A 105 6.01 9.36 -11.08
N ILE A 106 5.57 10.03 -10.02
CA ILE A 106 4.15 10.19 -9.68
C ILE A 106 3.54 11.47 -10.27
N ALA A 107 4.35 12.51 -10.46
CA ALA A 107 3.93 13.76 -11.05
C ALA A 107 3.39 13.52 -12.47
N GLY A 108 2.13 13.86 -12.70
CA GLY A 108 1.47 13.78 -13.99
C GLY A 108 0.22 14.63 -14.02
N ASP A 109 -0.34 14.87 -15.21
CA ASP A 109 -1.41 15.86 -15.41
C ASP A 109 -2.67 15.62 -14.56
N ALA A 110 -2.93 14.37 -14.18
CA ALA A 110 -4.08 13.99 -13.37
C ALA A 110 -3.77 13.76 -11.88
N MET A 111 -2.49 13.75 -11.48
CA MET A 111 -2.01 13.43 -10.14
C MET A 111 -1.38 14.66 -9.50
N THR A 112 -1.85 15.01 -8.30
CA THR A 112 -1.28 16.10 -7.50
C THR A 112 -0.61 15.51 -6.26
N ILE A 113 0.69 15.77 -6.12
CA ILE A 113 1.44 15.40 -4.91
C ILE A 113 1.00 16.29 -3.76
N VAL A 114 0.63 15.68 -2.64
CA VAL A 114 0.18 16.38 -1.43
C VAL A 114 1.24 16.35 -0.34
N ARG A 115 2.06 15.28 -0.32
CA ARG A 115 3.08 15.05 0.71
C ARG A 115 4.12 14.07 0.19
N SER A 116 5.39 14.32 0.47
CA SER A 116 6.49 13.41 0.14
C SER A 116 7.48 13.37 1.29
N GLY A 117 8.07 12.20 1.52
CA GLY A 117 8.97 12.01 2.66
C GLY A 117 9.57 10.61 2.71
N ARG A 118 9.96 10.16 3.91
CA ARG A 118 10.38 8.78 4.17
C ARG A 118 9.65 8.19 5.35
N VAL A 119 9.25 6.93 5.22
CA VAL A 119 8.75 6.10 6.31
C VAL A 119 9.89 5.20 6.82
N PRO A 120 10.02 4.99 8.13
CA PRO A 120 11.05 4.09 8.64
C PRO A 120 10.88 2.68 8.06
N LEU A 121 11.96 2.16 7.50
CA LEU A 121 12.06 0.81 6.99
C LEU A 121 13.07 0.06 7.87
N GLY A 122 12.72 -1.15 8.27
CA GLY A 122 13.61 -2.00 9.04
C GLY A 122 13.51 -3.45 8.58
N SER A 123 14.39 -4.27 9.14
CA SER A 123 14.34 -5.72 8.94
C SER A 123 14.36 -6.46 10.28
N ARG A 124 13.70 -7.61 10.31
CA ARG A 124 13.60 -8.48 11.49
C ARG A 124 13.85 -9.92 11.07
N ARG A 125 14.53 -10.71 11.89
CA ARG A 125 14.64 -12.16 11.66
C ARG A 125 13.36 -12.88 12.06
N VAL A 126 12.99 -13.90 11.30
CA VAL A 126 11.77 -14.70 11.50
C VAL A 126 11.77 -15.44 12.85
N ASP A 127 12.95 -15.84 13.36
CA ASP A 127 13.12 -16.51 14.65
C ASP A 127 12.98 -15.58 15.86
N HIS A 128 13.10 -14.26 15.68
CA HIS A 128 12.92 -13.27 16.74
C HIS A 128 11.46 -12.85 16.85
N THR A 129 10.64 -13.76 17.39
CA THR A 129 9.25 -13.47 17.73
C THR A 129 9.17 -12.65 19.03
N GLY A 130 9.00 -11.33 18.90
CA GLY A 130 8.20 -10.57 19.85
C GLY A 130 8.86 -9.53 20.78
N ARG A 131 10.18 -9.26 20.74
CA ARG A 131 10.78 -8.23 21.63
C ARG A 131 11.82 -7.28 21.04
N SER A 132 12.48 -7.60 19.92
CA SER A 132 13.45 -6.69 19.31
C SER A 132 12.77 -5.73 18.34
N SER A 133 13.07 -4.44 18.45
CA SER A 133 12.75 -3.46 17.40
C SER A 133 13.37 -3.94 16.08
N PRO A 134 12.71 -3.77 14.92
CA PRO A 134 13.37 -4.01 13.65
C PRO A 134 14.66 -3.21 13.56
N GLU A 135 15.68 -3.81 12.96
CA GLU A 135 16.95 -3.15 12.69
C GLU A 135 16.69 -2.05 11.65
N PRO A 136 16.91 -0.75 11.97
CA PRO A 136 16.64 0.36 11.04
C PRO A 136 17.52 0.28 9.78
N MET A 137 16.93 0.51 8.62
CA MET A 137 17.60 0.38 7.33
C MET A 137 17.68 1.73 6.60
N GLY A 138 18.91 2.24 6.49
CA GLY A 138 19.21 3.51 5.81
C GLY A 138 18.36 4.67 6.32
N ASP A 139 17.95 5.55 5.41
CA ASP A 139 17.09 6.70 5.70
C ASP A 139 15.58 6.36 5.69
N GLY A 140 15.23 5.08 5.57
CA GLY A 140 13.87 4.61 5.36
C GLY A 140 13.41 4.61 3.90
N ALA A 141 12.19 4.13 3.69
CA ALA A 141 11.57 3.99 2.38
C ALA A 141 10.90 5.31 1.95
N PRO A 142 11.27 5.90 0.80
CA PRO A 142 10.64 7.13 0.33
C PRO A 142 9.20 6.89 -0.08
N PHE A 143 8.35 7.88 0.19
CA PHE A 143 6.93 7.84 -0.15
C PHE A 143 6.45 9.13 -0.79
N VAL A 144 5.37 9.01 -1.57
CA VAL A 144 4.61 10.12 -2.15
C VAL A 144 3.13 9.86 -1.94
N THR A 145 2.47 10.74 -1.19
CA THR A 145 1.01 10.82 -1.10
C THR A 145 0.49 11.71 -2.22
N PHE A 146 -0.48 11.22 -2.98
CA PHE A 146 -1.08 11.93 -4.10
C PHE A 146 -2.60 11.86 -4.04
N VAL A 147 -3.25 12.84 -4.67
CA VAL A 147 -4.67 12.81 -5.02
C VAL A 147 -4.82 12.89 -6.52
N ARG A 148 -5.90 12.29 -7.04
CA ARG A 148 -6.24 12.32 -8.46
C ARG A 148 -7.46 13.19 -8.69
N ARG A 149 -7.44 14.04 -9.73
CA ARG A 149 -8.65 14.73 -10.19
C ARG A 149 -9.63 13.71 -10.79
N THR A 150 -10.85 13.67 -10.29
CA THR A 150 -11.90 12.79 -10.82
C THR A 150 -12.58 13.42 -12.02
N ASN A 151 -13.22 12.60 -12.86
CA ASN A 151 -13.98 13.09 -14.02
C ASN A 151 -15.19 13.97 -13.62
N SER A 152 -15.61 13.92 -12.36
CA SER A 152 -16.64 14.78 -11.77
C SER A 152 -16.13 16.12 -11.25
N GLY A 153 -14.83 16.43 -11.44
CA GLY A 153 -14.20 17.67 -10.97
C GLY A 153 -13.80 17.66 -9.49
N GLY A 154 -14.07 16.58 -8.76
CA GLY A 154 -13.63 16.38 -7.37
C GLY A 154 -12.20 15.84 -7.26
N LEU A 155 -11.73 15.67 -6.03
CA LEU A 155 -10.49 14.96 -5.72
C LEU A 155 -10.81 13.54 -5.25
N SER A 156 -9.96 12.58 -5.60
CA SER A 156 -10.01 11.24 -5.04
C SER A 156 -9.62 11.25 -3.55
N ASN A 157 -9.89 10.14 -2.86
CA ASN A 157 -9.17 9.83 -1.63
C ASN A 157 -7.66 9.79 -1.90
N PRO A 158 -6.82 10.15 -0.91
CA PRO A 158 -5.38 10.09 -1.04
C PRO A 158 -4.93 8.64 -1.23
N GLY A 159 -3.96 8.43 -2.11
CA GLY A 159 -3.18 7.19 -2.20
C GLY A 159 -1.72 7.50 -1.95
N THR A 160 -0.97 6.51 -1.46
CA THR A 160 0.47 6.68 -1.23
C THR A 160 1.26 5.60 -1.97
N VAL A 161 2.26 6.00 -2.75
CA VAL A 161 3.29 5.08 -3.26
C VAL A 161 4.48 5.13 -2.32
N ILE A 162 4.92 3.95 -1.86
CA ILE A 162 6.14 3.78 -1.04
C ILE A 162 7.12 2.95 -1.86
N ARG A 163 8.29 3.50 -2.18
CA ARG A 163 9.36 2.73 -2.83
C ARG A 163 10.21 2.07 -1.74
N ILE A 164 10.38 0.77 -1.85
CA ILE A 164 11.26 -0.05 -1.02
C ILE A 164 12.54 -0.29 -1.85
N PRO A 165 13.63 0.42 -1.54
CA PRO A 165 14.89 0.22 -2.23
C PRO A 165 15.38 -1.22 -2.02
N TRP A 166 15.96 -1.81 -3.07
CA TRP A 166 16.57 -3.12 -2.93
C TRP A 166 17.70 -3.12 -1.90
N HIS A 167 17.78 -4.18 -1.12
CA HIS A 167 18.91 -4.49 -0.25
C HIS A 167 19.07 -6.01 -0.18
N GLU A 168 20.31 -6.49 -0.01
CA GLU A 168 20.62 -7.92 0.12
C GLU A 168 19.78 -8.68 1.15
N TRP A 169 19.38 -8.03 2.26
CA TRP A 169 18.58 -8.67 3.30
C TRP A 169 17.13 -8.95 2.87
N LEU A 170 16.60 -8.27 1.85
CA LEU A 170 15.30 -8.62 1.26
C LEU A 170 15.37 -9.98 0.54
N GLY A 171 16.58 -10.35 0.11
CA GLY A 171 16.90 -11.65 -0.48
C GLY A 171 17.05 -12.79 0.52
N ASP A 172 17.10 -12.49 1.82
CA ASP A 172 17.33 -13.48 2.88
C ASP A 172 15.99 -14.07 3.36
N PRO A 173 15.72 -15.37 3.12
CA PRO A 173 14.46 -16.00 3.51
C PRO A 173 14.26 -16.08 5.03
N THR A 174 15.30 -15.83 5.82
CA THR A 174 15.22 -15.79 7.29
C THR A 174 14.84 -14.40 7.82
N ARG A 175 14.63 -13.42 6.92
CA ARG A 175 14.33 -12.04 7.28
C ARG A 175 12.97 -11.59 6.73
N MET A 176 12.39 -10.66 7.47
CA MET A 176 11.17 -9.95 7.12
C MET A 176 11.48 -8.45 7.08
N ALA A 177 11.01 -7.79 6.03
CA ALA A 177 10.94 -6.35 5.98
C ALA A 177 9.85 -5.85 6.92
N THR A 178 10.01 -4.62 7.44
CA THR A 178 9.01 -3.94 8.26
C THR A 178 8.98 -2.47 7.92
N LEU A 179 7.83 -1.97 7.50
CA LEU A 179 7.54 -0.54 7.51
C LEU A 179 6.92 -0.20 8.86
N LEU A 180 7.55 0.70 9.60
CA LEU A 180 7.09 1.16 10.91
C LEU A 180 6.30 2.46 10.77
N ARG A 181 5.22 2.61 11.55
CA ARG A 181 4.49 3.88 11.62
C ARG A 181 3.99 4.21 13.02
#